data_AF-A0A956GRR5-F1
#
_entry.id   AF-A0A956GRR5-F1
#
_cell.length_a   1.000
_cell.length_b   1.000
_cell.length_c   1.000
_cell.angle_alpha   90.00
_cell.angle_beta   90.00
_cell.angle_gamma   90.00
#
_symmetry.space_group_name_H-M   'P 1'
#
loop_
_entity.id
_entity.type
_entity.pdbx_description
1 polymer ?
#
loop_
_entity_poly.entity_id
_entity_poly.type
_entity_poly.pdbx_seq_one_letter_code
_entity_poly.pdbx_strand_id
1 'polypeptide(L)'
;HDMLIMQDETFGPILPIVVVADDDEAIRLANDSRYGLSGTVWSKDKARAVAIAKRLDTGSVCVNDSSITYGACEAPFGGRKASGVGQVNGDTGLRGYCHAQPILVDRFGPKEEQVWYPYTADKERTLQKVIRWVWGTPLGRWMS
;
A
#
# COMPACT_ATOMS: atom_id res chain seq x y z
N HIS A 1 20.20 -15.11 -4.31
CA HIS A 1 21.35 -15.90 -3.79
C HIS A 1 21.05 -17.39 -3.89
N ASP A 2 22.04 -18.28 -4.02
CA ASP A 2 21.79 -19.74 -4.16
C ASP A 2 21.97 -20.55 -2.86
N MET A 3 22.59 -19.96 -1.85
CA MET A 3 22.83 -20.63 -0.56
C MET A 3 21.57 -20.61 0.31
N LEU A 4 21.22 -21.76 0.91
CA LEU A 4 20.05 -21.90 1.78
C LEU A 4 20.01 -20.86 2.91
N ILE A 5 21.17 -20.62 3.55
CA ILE A 5 21.32 -19.66 4.65
C ILE A 5 21.02 -18.20 4.27
N MET A 6 21.01 -17.87 2.98
CA MET A 6 20.67 -16.54 2.47
C MET A 6 19.21 -16.43 2.03
N GLN A 7 18.51 -17.56 1.87
CA GLN A 7 17.13 -17.60 1.39
C GLN A 7 16.14 -17.83 2.53
N ASP A 8 16.50 -18.70 3.49
CA ASP A 8 15.71 -19.01 4.67
C ASP A 8 16.08 -18.14 5.86
N GLU A 9 15.07 -17.81 6.67
CA GLU A 9 15.26 -17.04 7.89
C GLU A 9 15.95 -17.90 8.94
N THR A 10 17.10 -17.45 9.43
CA THR A 10 17.95 -18.27 10.30
C THR A 10 17.39 -18.40 11.71
N PHE A 11 16.67 -17.38 12.23
CA PHE A 11 16.13 -17.30 13.60
C PHE A 11 17.11 -17.70 14.71
N GLY A 12 18.40 -17.64 14.41
CA GLY A 12 19.48 -18.18 15.22
C GLY A 12 20.70 -17.27 15.13
N PRO A 13 21.74 -17.56 15.92
CA PRO A 13 22.89 -16.67 16.09
C PRO A 13 23.88 -16.75 14.92
N ILE A 14 23.39 -16.73 13.68
CA ILE A 14 24.19 -16.79 12.46
C ILE A 14 23.88 -15.57 11.60
N LEU A 15 24.93 -14.82 11.25
CA LEU A 15 24.87 -13.62 10.41
C LEU A 15 25.76 -13.80 9.18
N PRO A 16 25.23 -14.20 8.02
CA PRO A 16 26.02 -14.31 6.80
C PRO A 16 26.43 -12.92 6.30
N ILE A 17 27.63 -12.82 5.73
CA ILE A 17 28.17 -11.59 5.15
C ILE A 17 28.38 -11.83 3.65
N VAL A 18 27.81 -10.95 2.83
CA VAL A 18 28.03 -10.94 1.38
C VAL A 18 28.66 -9.63 0.99
N VAL A 19 29.78 -9.71 0.28
CA VAL A 19 30.44 -8.56 -0.33
C VAL A 19 29.73 -8.26 -1.65
N VAL A 20 29.45 -6.98 -1.89
CA VAL A 20 28.85 -6.47 -3.13
C VAL A 20 29.74 -5.38 -3.72
N ALA A 21 29.60 -5.14 -5.02
CA ALA A 21 30.37 -4.12 -5.73
C ALA A 21 29.90 -2.69 -5.39
N ASP A 22 28.58 -2.50 -5.23
CA ASP A 22 27.96 -1.19 -5.08
C ASP A 22 26.60 -1.24 -4.37
N ASP A 23 25.98 -0.06 -4.23
CA ASP A 23 24.67 0.10 -3.58
C ASP A 23 23.53 -0.56 -4.37
N ASP A 24 23.60 -0.56 -5.70
CA ASP A 24 22.55 -1.12 -6.53
C ASP A 24 22.51 -2.64 -6.41
N GLU A 25 23.69 -3.28 -6.38
CA GLU A 25 23.81 -4.69 -6.10
C GLU A 25 23.35 -5.05 -4.68
N ALA A 26 23.72 -4.25 -3.66
CA ALA A 26 23.22 -4.44 -2.29
C ALA A 26 21.69 -4.43 -2.24
N ILE A 27 21.05 -3.42 -2.87
CA ILE A 27 19.60 -3.26 -2.88
C ILE A 27 18.93 -4.42 -3.63
N ARG A 28 19.48 -4.81 -4.79
CA ARG A 28 18.96 -5.93 -5.57
C ARG A 28 18.98 -7.22 -4.75
N LEU A 29 20.09 -7.52 -4.09
CA LEU A 29 20.25 -8.72 -3.28
C LEU A 29 19.40 -8.69 -2.01
N ALA A 30 19.29 -7.55 -1.34
CA ALA A 30 18.40 -7.38 -0.18
C ALA A 30 16.93 -7.59 -0.57
N ASN A 31 16.51 -7.06 -1.72
CA ASN A 31 15.15 -7.18 -2.21
C ASN A 31 14.82 -8.56 -2.82
N ASP A 32 15.82 -9.39 -3.13
CA ASP A 32 15.66 -10.79 -3.58
C ASP A 32 15.09 -11.70 -2.48
N SER A 33 15.10 -11.26 -1.21
CA SER A 33 14.48 -12.00 -0.12
C SER A 33 12.96 -12.11 -0.27
N ARG A 34 12.41 -13.30 0.03
CA ARG A 34 10.96 -13.53 0.12
C ARG A 34 10.30 -12.79 1.28
N TYR A 35 11.11 -12.41 2.27
CA TYR A 35 10.70 -11.71 3.48
C TYR A 35 11.01 -10.22 3.35
N GLY A 36 10.26 -9.42 4.10
CA GLY A 36 10.38 -7.97 4.12
C GLY A 36 9.75 -7.35 5.36
N LEU A 37 10.01 -7.90 6.56
CA LEU A 37 9.50 -7.32 7.81
C LEU A 37 10.18 -5.99 8.10
N SER A 38 11.50 -6.00 8.19
CA SER A 38 12.33 -4.84 8.51
C SER A 38 13.67 -4.93 7.78
N GLY A 39 14.25 -3.77 7.47
CA GLY A 39 15.62 -3.65 6.96
C GLY A 39 16.45 -2.68 7.81
N THR A 40 17.76 -2.72 7.61
CA THR A 40 18.68 -1.75 8.22
C THR A 40 19.76 -1.34 7.23
N VAL A 41 20.11 -0.06 7.23
CA VAL A 41 21.24 0.48 6.46
C VAL A 41 22.22 1.18 7.41
N TRP A 42 23.50 0.82 7.33
CA TRP A 42 24.56 1.43 8.11
C TRP A 42 25.49 2.26 7.22
N SER A 43 25.69 3.53 7.53
CA SER A 43 26.61 4.42 6.82
C SER A 43 26.92 5.67 7.65
N LYS A 44 28.15 6.19 7.51
CA LYS A 44 28.51 7.53 8.02
C LYS A 44 27.81 8.65 7.23
N ASP A 45 27.59 8.44 5.93
CA ASP A 45 26.78 9.32 5.09
C ASP A 45 25.30 8.95 5.25
N LYS A 46 24.58 9.77 6.03
CA LYS A 46 23.16 9.59 6.28
C LYS A 46 22.31 9.83 5.03
N ALA A 47 22.71 10.72 4.14
CA ALA A 47 21.94 11.01 2.93
C ALA A 47 21.98 9.80 1.98
N ARG A 48 23.15 9.20 1.80
CA ARG A 48 23.31 7.93 1.07
C ARG A 48 22.51 6.81 1.73
N ALA A 49 22.59 6.65 3.06
CA ALA A 49 21.82 5.61 3.75
C ALA A 49 20.31 5.77 3.57
N VAL A 50 19.79 6.99 3.65
CA VAL A 50 18.37 7.27 3.42
C VAL A 50 17.98 7.00 1.95
N ALA A 51 18.85 7.31 0.99
CA ALA A 51 18.61 7.00 -0.41
C ALA A 51 18.53 5.48 -0.67
N ILE A 52 19.40 4.69 -0.03
CA ILE A 52 19.34 3.22 -0.06
C ILE A 52 18.07 2.72 0.63
N ALA A 53 17.78 3.19 1.85
CA ALA A 53 16.64 2.76 2.65
C ALA A 53 15.30 2.91 1.91
N LYS A 54 15.11 4.01 1.16
CA LYS A 54 13.90 4.25 0.35
C LYS A 54 13.67 3.23 -0.77
N ARG A 55 14.71 2.49 -1.15
CA ARG A 55 14.68 1.51 -2.25
C ARG A 55 14.56 0.07 -1.76
N LEU A 56 14.56 -0.15 -0.44
CA LEU A 56 14.33 -1.47 0.15
C LEU A 56 12.84 -1.80 0.17
N ASP A 57 12.49 -3.01 -0.27
CA ASP A 57 11.12 -3.54 -0.25
C ASP A 57 10.85 -4.25 1.07
N THR A 58 10.74 -3.46 2.13
CA THR A 58 10.45 -3.90 3.50
C THR A 58 9.34 -3.08 4.13
N GLY A 59 8.81 -3.55 5.25
CA GLY A 59 7.83 -2.85 6.07
C GLY A 59 8.38 -1.58 6.70
N SER A 60 9.56 -1.71 7.32
CA SER A 60 10.31 -0.60 7.91
C SER A 60 11.79 -0.68 7.58
N VAL A 61 12.50 0.44 7.73
CA VAL A 61 13.96 0.49 7.63
C VAL A 61 14.53 1.39 8.73
N CYS A 62 15.56 0.90 9.43
CA CYS A 62 16.37 1.69 10.35
C CYS A 62 17.67 2.17 9.67
N VAL A 63 18.08 3.41 9.93
CA VAL A 63 19.40 3.92 9.51
C VAL A 63 20.30 4.02 10.73
N ASN A 64 21.44 3.33 10.71
CA ASN A 64 22.42 3.25 11.81
C ASN A 64 21.83 2.72 13.13
N ASP A 65 20.82 1.87 13.06
CA ASP A 65 20.22 1.17 14.20
C ASP A 65 19.51 -0.10 13.72
N SER A 66 19.11 -0.99 14.62
CA SER A 66 18.39 -2.22 14.29
C SER A 66 17.24 -2.46 15.27
N SER A 67 16.12 -2.98 14.76
CA SER A 67 14.94 -3.38 15.53
C SER A 67 14.22 -2.29 16.34
N ILE A 68 14.70 -1.04 16.34
CA ILE A 68 14.08 0.05 17.11
C ILE A 68 12.70 0.48 16.60
N THR A 69 12.38 0.25 15.31
CA THR A 69 11.10 0.72 14.74
C THR A 69 9.89 0.12 15.45
N TYR A 70 9.99 -1.11 15.98
CA TYR A 70 8.90 -1.70 16.75
C TYR A 70 8.60 -0.93 18.05
N GLY A 71 9.63 -0.35 18.68
CA GLY A 71 9.51 0.44 19.89
C GLY A 71 8.98 1.86 19.67
N ALA A 72 8.96 2.35 18.42
CA ALA A 72 8.38 3.63 18.08
C ALA A 72 6.85 3.48 17.94
N CYS A 73 6.14 3.59 19.07
CA CYS A 73 4.69 3.34 19.14
C CYS A 73 3.85 4.19 18.17
N GLU A 74 4.31 5.40 17.83
CA GLU A 74 3.66 6.27 16.84
C GLU A 74 3.89 5.84 15.39
N ALA A 75 4.94 5.07 15.11
CA ALA A 75 5.28 4.63 13.76
C ALA A 75 4.50 3.35 13.40
N PRO A 76 3.81 3.29 12.25
CA PRO A 76 3.19 2.06 11.79
C PRO A 76 4.24 0.96 11.60
N PHE A 77 3.93 -0.24 12.10
CA PHE A 77 4.80 -1.41 12.02
C PHE A 77 4.04 -2.57 11.38
N GLY A 78 4.56 -3.10 10.28
CA GLY A 78 3.99 -4.25 9.59
C GLY A 78 4.89 -4.65 8.45
N GLY A 79 4.89 -5.94 8.08
CA GLY A 79 5.76 -6.45 7.04
C GLY A 79 5.26 -6.19 5.61
N ARG A 80 6.13 -6.50 4.65
CA ARG A 80 5.78 -6.67 3.22
C ARG A 80 6.09 -8.10 2.77
N LYS A 81 5.65 -8.45 1.56
CA LYS A 81 5.86 -9.76 0.93
C LYS A 81 5.32 -10.89 1.82
N ALA A 82 6.10 -11.96 2.02
CA ALA A 82 5.72 -13.07 2.90
C ALA A 82 5.80 -12.72 4.40
N SER A 83 6.24 -11.51 4.78
CA SER A 83 6.31 -11.10 6.20
C SER A 83 5.00 -10.58 6.78
N GLY A 84 3.91 -10.60 6.01
CA GLY A 84 2.57 -10.33 6.52
C GLY A 84 1.84 -9.21 5.78
N VAL A 85 0.60 -8.98 6.21
CA VAL A 85 -0.31 -7.96 5.68
C VAL A 85 -0.88 -7.12 6.82
N GLY A 86 -1.19 -5.86 6.53
CA GLY A 86 -1.64 -4.91 7.54
C GLY A 86 -0.49 -4.34 8.38
N GLN A 87 -0.85 -3.48 9.33
CA GLN A 87 0.08 -2.78 10.20
C GLN A 87 -0.52 -2.70 11.60
N VAL A 88 0.35 -2.71 12.60
CA VAL A 88 0.07 -2.35 13.99
C VAL A 88 0.76 -1.01 14.30
N ASN A 89 0.56 -0.48 15.50
CA ASN A 89 1.10 0.81 15.96
C ASN A 89 0.62 2.02 15.12
N GLY A 90 0.85 3.22 15.66
CA GLY A 90 0.40 4.46 15.07
C GLY A 90 -1.12 4.56 14.87
N ASP A 91 -1.53 5.62 14.18
CA ASP A 91 -2.94 5.82 13.83
C ASP A 91 -3.43 4.77 12.82
N THR A 92 -2.54 4.33 11.92
CA THR A 92 -2.86 3.33 10.90
C THR A 92 -3.20 1.98 11.53
N GLY A 93 -2.43 1.53 12.53
CA GLY A 93 -2.74 0.32 13.28
C GLY A 93 -4.05 0.43 14.06
N LEU A 94 -4.29 1.56 14.74
CA LEU A 94 -5.55 1.80 15.44
C LEU A 94 -6.76 1.76 14.51
N ARG A 95 -6.67 2.40 13.33
CA ARG A 95 -7.72 2.37 12.30
C ARG A 95 -7.98 0.96 11.78
N GLY A 96 -6.97 0.09 11.77
CA GLY A 96 -7.11 -1.33 11.41
C GLY A 96 -8.06 -2.11 12.34
N TYR A 97 -8.27 -1.64 13.57
CA TYR A 97 -9.24 -2.21 14.52
C TYR A 97 -10.61 -1.51 14.48
N CYS A 98 -10.80 -0.52 13.60
CA CYS A 98 -12.05 0.21 13.47
C CYS A 98 -12.86 -0.31 12.26
N HIS A 99 -14.18 -0.24 12.36
CA HIS A 99 -15.08 -0.42 11.21
C HIS A 99 -15.42 0.95 10.60
N ALA A 100 -15.00 1.20 9.36
CA ALA A 100 -15.35 2.43 8.66
C ALA A 100 -16.81 2.39 8.21
N GLN A 101 -17.66 3.25 8.80
CA GLN A 101 -19.08 3.36 8.46
C GLN A 101 -19.34 4.62 7.62
N PRO A 102 -19.43 4.54 6.29
CA PRO A 102 -19.83 5.67 5.47
C PRO A 102 -21.31 5.97 5.68
N ILE A 103 -21.64 7.22 6.00
CA ILE A 103 -23.02 7.72 6.08
C ILE A 103 -23.16 8.82 5.03
N LEU A 104 -24.05 8.59 4.06
CA LEU A 104 -24.34 9.55 3.01
C LEU A 104 -25.67 10.23 3.30
N VAL A 105 -25.64 11.57 3.36
CA VAL A 105 -26.83 12.40 3.51
C VAL A 105 -27.00 13.18 2.23
N ASP A 106 -28.08 12.90 1.51
CA ASP A 106 -28.43 13.66 0.33
C ASP A 106 -28.98 15.04 0.73
N ARG A 107 -28.37 16.10 0.21
CA ARG A 107 -28.76 17.49 0.48
C ARG A 107 -29.95 17.94 -0.35
N PHE A 108 -30.13 17.37 -1.54
CA PHE A 108 -31.14 17.80 -2.50
C PHE A 108 -32.05 16.67 -2.98
N GLY A 109 -31.84 15.46 -2.46
CA GLY A 109 -32.44 14.21 -2.88
C GLY A 109 -33.90 14.37 -3.29
N PRO A 110 -34.22 14.24 -4.58
CA PRO A 110 -35.60 14.27 -5.01
C PRO A 110 -36.37 13.14 -4.31
N LYS A 111 -37.66 13.35 -4.05
CA LYS A 111 -38.51 12.33 -3.40
C LYS A 111 -38.53 11.00 -4.15
N GLU A 112 -38.23 11.04 -5.45
CA GLU A 112 -38.05 9.87 -6.30
C GLU A 112 -36.88 10.07 -7.26
N GLU A 113 -35.94 9.14 -7.28
CA GLU A 113 -34.94 9.07 -8.35
C GLU A 113 -35.49 8.36 -9.59
N GLN A 114 -34.96 8.72 -10.76
CA GLN A 114 -35.37 8.12 -12.04
C GLN A 114 -35.07 6.62 -12.12
N VAL A 115 -34.10 6.15 -11.33
CA VAL A 115 -33.71 4.73 -11.24
C VAL A 115 -34.40 3.98 -10.11
N TRP A 116 -35.23 4.66 -9.31
CA TRP A 116 -35.95 4.02 -8.19
C TRP A 116 -37.31 3.47 -8.62
N TYR A 117 -37.67 2.35 -8.00
CA TYR A 117 -39.00 1.74 -8.13
C TYR A 117 -40.10 2.75 -7.69
N PRO A 118 -41.28 2.77 -8.35
CA PRO A 118 -41.69 1.90 -9.45
C PRO A 118 -41.06 2.27 -10.80
N TYR A 119 -40.64 1.24 -11.54
CA TYR A 119 -40.15 1.38 -12.90
C TYR A 119 -41.35 1.61 -13.84
N THR A 120 -41.55 2.85 -14.24
CA THR A 120 -42.59 3.22 -15.22
C THR A 120 -41.98 3.36 -16.61
N ALA A 121 -42.78 3.12 -17.64
CA ALA A 121 -42.36 3.29 -19.03
C ALA A 121 -41.87 4.72 -19.34
N ASP A 122 -42.36 5.72 -18.61
CA ASP A 122 -41.93 7.11 -18.76
C ASP A 122 -40.55 7.37 -18.15
N LYS A 123 -40.25 6.78 -16.99
CA LYS A 123 -38.90 6.82 -16.38
C LYS A 123 -37.89 6.10 -17.27
N GLU A 124 -38.24 4.91 -17.78
CA GLU A 124 -37.39 4.16 -18.72
C GLU A 124 -37.11 4.97 -19.99
N ARG A 125 -38.15 5.56 -20.61
CA ARG A 125 -38.01 6.38 -21.81
C ARG A 125 -37.12 7.60 -21.57
N THR A 126 -37.24 8.22 -20.40
CA THR A 126 -36.42 9.37 -19.99
C THR A 126 -34.97 8.96 -19.81
N LEU A 127 -34.72 7.85 -19.11
CA LEU A 127 -33.38 7.29 -18.93
C LEU A 127 -32.74 6.90 -20.26
N GLN A 128 -33.48 6.23 -21.16
CA GLN A 128 -33.00 5.89 -22.51
C GLN A 128 -32.65 7.12 -23.34
N LYS A 129 -33.43 8.21 -23.24
CA LYS A 129 -33.11 9.49 -23.92
C LYS A 129 -31.81 10.08 -23.39
N VAL A 130 -31.62 10.09 -22.07
CA VAL A 130 -30.40 10.59 -21.44
C VAL A 130 -29.19 9.75 -21.88
N ILE A 131 -29.29 8.42 -21.78
CA ILE A 131 -28.22 7.49 -22.21
C ILE A 131 -27.89 7.68 -23.70
N ARG A 132 -28.90 7.76 -24.58
CA ARG A 132 -28.68 7.99 -26.02
C ARG A 132 -28.06 9.35 -26.31
N TRP A 133 -28.37 10.37 -25.53
CA TRP A 133 -27.77 11.69 -25.72
C TRP A 133 -26.30 11.70 -25.27
N VAL A 134 -26.02 11.19 -24.06
CA VAL A 134 -24.66 11.09 -23.50
C VAL A 134 -23.77 10.23 -24.39
N TRP A 135 -24.21 9.04 -24.78
CA TRP A 135 -23.37 8.07 -25.48
C TRP A 135 -23.58 8.01 -27.00
N GLY A 136 -24.62 8.66 -27.53
CA GLY A 136 -24.97 8.61 -28.95
C GLY A 136 -24.66 9.89 -29.73
N THR A 137 -24.28 10.99 -29.07
CA THR A 137 -23.89 12.24 -29.76
C THR A 137 -22.41 12.56 -29.53
N PRO A 138 -21.70 13.16 -30.52
CA PRO A 138 -20.31 13.58 -30.35
C PRO A 138 -20.13 14.58 -29.21
N LEU A 139 -21.11 15.47 -29.03
CA LEU A 139 -21.12 16.48 -27.97
C LEU A 139 -21.35 15.86 -26.59
N GLY A 140 -22.25 14.88 -26.47
CA GLY A 140 -22.49 14.15 -25.22
C GLY A 140 -21.26 13.37 -24.75
N ARG A 141 -20.56 12.69 -25.66
CA ARG A 141 -19.31 11.96 -25.36
C ARG A 141 -18.15 12.85 -24.96
N TRP A 142 -18.14 14.10 -25.43
CA TRP A 142 -17.11 15.07 -25.06
C TRP A 142 -17.34 15.67 -23.66
N MET A 143 -18.59 15.66 -23.17
CA MET A 143 -18.97 16.19 -21.85
C MET A 143 -19.02 15.16 -20.73
N SER A 144 -19.04 13.85 -21.02
CA SER A 144 -19.01 12.76 -20.03
C SER A 144 -17.58 12.34 -19.69
#